data_AF-A0A7V6MP53-F1
#
_entry.id   AF-A0A7V6MP53-F1
#
_cell.length_a   1.000
_cell.length_b   1.000
_cell.length_c   1.000
_cell.angle_alpha   90.00
_cell.angle_beta   90.00
_cell.angle_gamma   90.00
#
_symmetry.space_group_name_H-M   'P 1'
#
loop_
_entity.id
_entity.type
_entity.pdbx_description
1 polymer ?
#
loop_
_entity_poly.entity_id
_entity_poly.type
_entity_poly.pdbx_seq_one_letter_code
_entity_poly.pdbx_strand_id
1 'polypeptide(L)' 'TVNNEELEFSEGFTDLHTITYREILRGNGYGLEDARQGIETVYQIRNSALSVLKDEYHPLIKK' A
#
# COMPACT_ATOMS: atom_id res chain seq x y z
N THR A 1 -3.83 7.56 10.67
CA THR A 1 -3.18 7.18 11.93
C THR A 1 -3.37 5.70 12.15
N VAL A 2 -2.41 5.06 12.80
CA VAL A 2 -2.57 3.68 13.29
C VAL A 2 -2.62 3.81 14.80
N ASN A 3 -3.71 3.34 15.44
CA ASN A 3 -3.91 3.48 16.88
C ASN A 3 -3.76 4.93 17.41
N ASN A 4 -4.23 5.92 16.64
CA ASN A 4 -4.09 7.37 16.90
C ASN A 4 -2.66 7.92 16.86
N GLU A 5 -1.70 7.14 16.41
CA GLU A 5 -0.33 7.60 16.17
C GLU A 5 -0.13 7.90 14.68
N GLU A 6 0.55 9.01 14.43
CA GLU A 6 1.02 9.38 13.10
C GLU A 6 2.33 8.65 12.83
N LEU A 7 2.39 7.98 11.69
CA LEU A 7 3.57 7.25 11.27
C LEU A 7 4.16 8.01 10.09
N GLU A 8 5.36 8.54 10.28
CA GLU A 8 6.02 9.39 9.31
C GLU A 8 6.90 8.54 8.37
N PHE A 9 6.64 8.64 7.07
CA PHE A 9 7.33 7.86 6.04
C PHE A 9 8.10 8.71 5.03
N SER A 10 8.08 10.04 5.17
CA SER A 10 8.71 10.95 4.22
C SER A 10 10.25 10.94 4.34
N GLU A 11 10.78 10.61 5.52
CA GLU A 11 12.21 10.49 5.77
C GLU A 11 12.79 9.21 5.15
N GLY A 12 13.85 9.34 4.35
CA GLY A 12 14.56 8.20 3.75
C GLY A 12 13.95 7.64 2.45
N PHE A 13 12.90 8.27 1.90
CA PHE A 13 12.25 7.80 0.66
C PHE A 13 13.20 7.76 -0.56
N THR A 14 14.24 8.59 -0.57
CA THR A 14 15.17 8.72 -1.71
C THR A 14 16.05 7.49 -1.94
N ASP A 15 16.36 6.72 -0.89
CA ASP A 15 17.35 5.64 -0.96
C ASP A 15 16.74 4.23 -1.05
N LEU A 16 15.41 4.14 -0.99
CA LEU A 16 14.68 2.86 -0.96
C LEU A 16 14.95 1.98 -2.18
N HIS A 17 15.21 2.57 -3.35
CA HIS A 17 15.56 1.81 -4.54
C HIS A 17 16.91 1.10 -4.38
N THR A 18 17.93 1.81 -3.90
CA THR A 18 19.26 1.23 -3.65
C THR A 18 19.18 0.08 -2.64
N ILE A 19 18.38 0.24 -1.58
CA ILE A 19 18.14 -0.81 -0.59
C ILE A 19 17.42 -2.00 -1.22
N THR A 20 16.38 -1.75 -2.01
CA THR A 20 15.63 -2.78 -2.73
C THR A 20 16.53 -3.63 -3.62
N TYR A 21 17.38 -3.00 -4.44
CA TYR A 21 18.33 -3.74 -5.28
C TYR A 21 19.32 -4.57 -4.47
N ARG A 22 19.79 -4.05 -3.33
CA ARG A 22 20.68 -4.78 -2.42
C ARG A 22 20.02 -6.05 -1.89
N GLU A 23 18.75 -5.98 -1.49
CA GLU A 23 18.03 -7.14 -0.98
C GLU A 23 17.69 -8.15 -2.06
N ILE A 24 17.35 -7.70 -3.27
CA ILE A 24 17.19 -8.59 -4.45
C ILE A 24 18.46 -9.40 -4.69
N LEU A 25 19.62 -8.74 -4.73
CA LEU A 25 20.92 -9.39 -4.96
C LEU A 25 21.33 -10.36 -3.84
N ARG A 26 20.79 -10.17 -2.62
CA ARG A 26 20.99 -11.08 -1.47
C ARG A 26 20.04 -12.28 -1.48
N GLY A 27 19.08 -12.34 -2.40
CA GLY A 27 18.04 -13.37 -2.44
C GLY A 27 16.84 -13.08 -1.54
N ASN A 28 16.75 -11.87 -0.95
CA ASN A 28 15.63 -11.42 -0.11
C ASN A 28 14.67 -10.49 -0.88
N GLY A 29 14.64 -10.58 -2.21
CA GLY A 29 13.75 -9.77 -3.03
C GLY A 29 12.29 -10.23 -2.93
N TYR A 30 11.35 -9.30 -3.14
CA TYR A 30 9.93 -9.63 -3.26
C TYR A 30 9.63 -10.21 -4.63
N GLY A 31 9.04 -11.40 -4.67
CA GLY A 31 8.67 -12.13 -5.88
C GLY A 31 7.19 -11.96 -6.26
N LEU A 32 6.74 -12.80 -7.19
CA LEU A 32 5.35 -12.78 -7.67
C LEU A 32 4.34 -13.07 -6.57
N GLU A 33 4.68 -13.99 -5.65
CA GLU A 33 3.81 -14.35 -4.53
C GLU A 33 3.56 -13.17 -3.60
N ASP A 34 4.61 -12.43 -3.26
CA ASP A 34 4.56 -11.27 -2.37
C ASP A 34 3.75 -10.12 -2.97
N ALA A 35 3.87 -9.90 -4.29
CA ALA A 35 3.18 -8.83 -5.00
C ALA A 35 1.70 -9.14 -5.30
N ARG A 36 1.31 -10.42 -5.34
CA ARG A 36 -0.01 -10.82 -5.84
C ARG A 36 -1.17 -10.18 -5.09
N GLN A 37 -1.13 -10.16 -3.77
CA GLN A 37 -2.23 -9.61 -2.98
C GLN A 37 -2.45 -8.12 -3.28
N GLY A 38 -1.37 -7.36 -3.47
CA GLY A 38 -1.45 -5.96 -3.87
C GLY A 38 -2.10 -5.79 -5.24
N ILE A 39 -1.66 -6.59 -6.22
CA ILE A 39 -2.21 -6.59 -7.59
C ILE A 39 -3.71 -6.93 -7.59
N GLU A 40 -4.10 -7.97 -6.88
CA GLU A 40 -5.50 -8.40 -6.81
C GLU A 40 -6.37 -7.33 -6.14
N THR A 41 -5.88 -6.74 -5.04
CA THR A 41 -6.60 -5.68 -4.33
C THR A 41 -6.88 -4.49 -5.25
N VAL A 42 -5.86 -3.98 -5.97
CA VAL A 42 -6.07 -2.85 -6.89
C VAL A 42 -6.90 -3.22 -8.10
N TYR A 43 -6.83 -4.47 -8.57
CA TYR A 43 -7.68 -4.97 -9.64
C TYR A 43 -9.16 -4.97 -9.21
N GLN A 44 -9.47 -5.48 -8.03
CA GLN A 44 -10.83 -5.50 -7.49
C GLN A 44 -11.37 -4.09 -7.28
N ILE A 45 -10.58 -3.18 -6.69
CA ILE A 45 -10.97 -1.77 -6.50
C ILE A 45 -11.31 -1.12 -7.84
N ARG A 46 -10.43 -1.27 -8.85
CA ARG A 46 -10.61 -0.65 -10.17
C ARG A 46 -11.88 -1.13 -10.90
N ASN A 47 -12.28 -2.38 -10.69
CA ASN A 47 -13.42 -2.98 -11.40
C ASN A 47 -14.69 -3.07 -10.55
N SER A 48 -14.66 -2.63 -9.29
CA SER A 48 -15.83 -2.62 -8.41
C SER A 48 -16.78 -1.49 -8.79
N ALA A 49 -18.08 -1.79 -8.76
CA ALA A 49 -19.09 -0.74 -8.80
C ALA A 49 -19.04 0.09 -7.51
N LEU A 50 -19.38 1.38 -7.62
CA LEU A 50 -19.51 2.24 -6.45
C LEU A 50 -20.59 1.67 -5.51
N SER A 51 -20.26 1.56 -4.23
CA SER A 51 -21.22 1.23 -3.19
C SER A 51 -21.99 2.49 -2.76
N VAL A 52 -23.18 2.28 -2.20
CA VAL A 52 -23.85 3.34 -1.44
C VAL A 52 -23.00 3.66 -0.21
N LEU A 53 -22.91 4.93 0.15
CA LEU A 53 -22.21 5.37 1.36
C LEU A 53 -22.89 4.75 2.60
N LYS A 54 -22.26 3.70 3.14
CA LYS A 54 -22.64 3.06 4.42
C LYS A 54 -21.78 3.63 5.55
N ASP A 55 -21.68 2.94 6.69
CA ASP A 55 -20.93 3.44 7.86
C ASP A 55 -19.40 3.35 7.70
N GLU A 56 -18.90 2.49 6.82
CA GLU A 56 -17.47 2.27 6.58
C GLU A 56 -16.94 3.13 5.43
N TYR A 57 -16.78 4.43 5.67
CA TYR A 57 -16.24 5.37 4.70
C TYR A 57 -15.15 6.23 5.32
N HIS A 58 -14.22 6.66 4.48
CA HIS A 58 -13.16 7.56 4.91
C HIS A 58 -13.76 8.91 5.38
N PRO A 59 -13.34 9.48 6.53
CA PRO A 59 -13.91 10.73 7.06
C PRO A 59 -13.88 11.91 6.08
N LEU A 60 -12.92 11.94 5.15
CA LEU A 60 -12.81 12.99 4.13
C LEU A 60 -13.91 12.94 3.05
N ILE A 61 -14.68 11.86 2.95
CA ILE A 61 -15.76 11.77 1.94
C ILE A 61 -16.94 12.68 2.28
N LYS A 62 -17.18 12.97 3.58
CA LYS A 62 -18.27 13.87 4.03
C LYS A 62 -17.79 15.28 4.39
N LYS A 63 -16.53 15.60 4.11
CA LYS A 63 -15.94 16.89 4.48
C LYS A 63 -16.10 17.93 3.36
#